data_AF-Q2LV00-F1
#
_entry.id   AF-Q2LV00-F1
#
_cell.length_a   1.000
_cell.length_b   1.000
_cell.length_c   1.000
_cell.angle_alpha   90.00
_cell.angle_beta   90.00
_cell.angle_gamma   90.00
#
_symmetry.space_group_name_H-M   'P 1'
#
loop_
_entity.id
_entity.type
_entity.pdbx_description
1 polymer ?
#
loop_
_entity_poly.entity_id
_entity_poly.type
_entity_poly.pdbx_seq_one_letter_code
_entity_poly.pdbx_strand_id
1 'polypeptide(L)'
;MKPFAGAYAPGPLPRVICVMATKRNLIRWFIQEVQWAVPRNVSFFMEGRCDDTLLRVYSSELSEMLKGKDSSLRLKRIKNQDGKLAYTMAANTLPTFLFNHDVCVRDVVGKFLHDRGLQYVSFRRPADATILHYCFELDNGHMTDSQLEEKLRKHYMGTRGQIVFIMRHREFPHLEAHRLQKVFNISAKVFPEMPNKVLGACYTQFVENGIIYNRKGKAM
;
A
#
# COMPACT_ATOMS: atom_id res chain seq x y z
N MET A 1 -4.16 37.98 5.69
CA MET A 1 -4.58 37.07 6.76
C MET A 1 -6.02 36.62 6.53
N LYS A 2 -6.21 35.33 6.20
CA LYS A 2 -7.43 34.54 6.39
C LYS A 2 -6.96 33.10 6.61
N PRO A 3 -7.31 32.41 7.71
CA PRO A 3 -6.93 31.03 7.91
C PRO A 3 -7.91 30.14 7.13
N PHE A 4 -7.41 29.31 6.23
CA PHE A 4 -8.22 28.26 5.62
C PHE A 4 -8.34 27.08 6.60
N ALA A 5 -9.60 26.76 6.86
CA ALA A 5 -10.13 25.68 7.67
C ALA A 5 -9.27 24.40 7.67
N GLY A 6 -8.99 23.91 8.88
CA GLY A 6 -8.46 22.57 9.10
C GLY A 6 -9.43 21.54 8.54
N ALA A 7 -8.97 20.78 7.55
CA ALA A 7 -9.60 19.53 7.17
C ALA A 7 -9.51 18.59 8.38
N TYR A 8 -10.64 18.33 9.02
CA TYR A 8 -10.80 17.20 9.92
C TYR A 8 -10.46 15.93 9.14
N ALA A 9 -9.32 15.31 9.44
CA ALA A 9 -9.07 13.94 9.02
C ALA A 9 -10.13 13.07 9.71
N PRO A 10 -11.01 12.37 8.96
CA PRO A 10 -11.95 11.45 9.60
C PRO A 10 -11.14 10.41 10.37
N GLY A 11 -11.45 10.28 11.66
CA GLY A 11 -10.84 9.26 12.52
C GLY A 11 -11.08 7.85 11.97
N PRO A 12 -10.33 6.85 12.46
CA PRO A 12 -10.51 5.46 12.03
C PRO A 12 -11.97 5.03 12.24
N LEU A 13 -12.59 4.45 11.22
CA LEU A 13 -13.93 3.89 11.39
C LEU A 13 -13.85 2.76 12.44
N PRO A 14 -14.62 2.82 13.54
CA PRO A 14 -14.53 1.82 14.60
C PRO A 14 -14.86 0.43 14.05
N ARG A 15 -14.12 -0.60 14.52
CA ARG A 15 -14.29 -2.03 14.16
C ARG A 15 -15.75 -2.51 14.17
N VAL A 16 -16.61 -1.85 14.94
CA VAL A 16 -18.05 -2.14 15.07
C VAL A 16 -18.82 -1.99 13.75
N ILE A 17 -18.41 -1.10 12.83
CA ILE A 17 -19.06 -0.95 11.51
C ILE A 17 -18.73 -2.13 10.57
N CYS A 18 -17.62 -2.84 10.82
CA CYS A 18 -17.20 -4.00 10.04
C CYS A 18 -18.12 -5.22 10.25
N VAL A 19 -18.88 -5.27 11.35
CA VAL A 19 -19.73 -6.42 11.71
C VAL A 19 -20.97 -6.54 10.82
N MET A 20 -21.39 -5.47 10.13
CA MET A 20 -22.55 -5.48 9.21
C MET A 20 -22.18 -5.40 7.72
N ALA A 21 -20.89 -5.27 7.39
CA ALA A 21 -20.44 -5.20 6.01
C ALA A 21 -20.31 -6.61 5.43
N THR A 22 -21.06 -6.91 4.36
CA THR A 22 -20.84 -8.17 3.62
C THR A 22 -19.42 -8.22 3.04
N LYS A 23 -18.87 -9.43 2.85
CA LYS A 23 -17.59 -9.66 2.17
C LYS A 23 -17.43 -8.82 0.90
N ARG A 24 -18.47 -8.79 0.06
CA ARG A 24 -18.48 -8.02 -1.20
C ARG A 24 -18.44 -6.52 -0.98
N ASN A 25 -19.07 -6.01 0.08
CA ASN A 25 -19.02 -4.58 0.41
C ASN A 25 -17.61 -4.17 0.84
N LEU A 26 -16.92 -5.01 1.62
CA LEU A 26 -15.53 -4.78 2.01
C LEU A 26 -14.60 -4.79 0.78
N ILE A 27 -14.78 -5.74 -0.14
CA ILE A 27 -14.01 -5.80 -1.39
C ILE A 27 -14.24 -4.54 -2.23
N ARG A 28 -15.49 -4.08 -2.39
CA ARG A 28 -15.80 -2.85 -3.13
C ARG A 28 -15.15 -1.63 -2.50
N TRP A 29 -15.28 -1.51 -1.19
CA TRP A 29 -14.65 -0.43 -0.44
C TRP A 29 -13.14 -0.42 -0.69
N PHE A 30 -12.47 -1.56 -0.55
CA PHE A 30 -11.04 -1.65 -0.79
C PHE A 30 -10.67 -1.25 -2.21
N ILE A 31 -11.35 -1.80 -3.22
CA ILE A 31 -11.10 -1.47 -4.64
C ILE A 31 -11.34 0.02 -4.92
N GLN A 32 -12.33 0.62 -4.28
CA GLN A 32 -12.60 2.05 -4.41
C GLN A 32 -11.44 2.88 -3.82
N GLU A 33 -10.96 2.54 -2.63
CA GLU A 33 -9.85 3.23 -1.97
C GLU A 33 -8.53 3.06 -2.73
N VAL A 34 -8.23 1.85 -3.23
CA VAL A 34 -7.02 1.59 -4.01
C VAL A 34 -7.18 1.82 -5.52
N GLN A 35 -8.33 2.37 -5.93
CA GLN A 35 -8.78 2.68 -7.30
C GLN A 35 -8.97 1.45 -8.21
N TRP A 36 -8.11 0.45 -8.08
CA TRP A 36 -8.20 -0.85 -8.73
C TRP A 36 -7.46 -1.89 -7.89
N ALA A 37 -7.82 -3.17 -8.04
CA ALA A 37 -7.13 -4.27 -7.38
C ALA A 37 -7.04 -5.51 -8.26
N VAL A 38 -6.06 -6.36 -7.95
CA VAL A 38 -6.01 -7.76 -8.43
C VAL A 38 -6.45 -8.71 -7.31
N PRO A 39 -6.79 -9.98 -7.62
CA PRO A 39 -7.20 -10.95 -6.60
C PRO A 39 -6.22 -11.07 -5.43
N ARG A 40 -4.90 -10.98 -5.71
CA ARG A 40 -3.84 -11.01 -4.70
C ARG A 40 -3.97 -9.89 -3.66
N ASN A 41 -4.18 -8.64 -4.12
CA ASN A 41 -4.32 -7.48 -3.23
C ASN A 41 -5.53 -7.66 -2.31
N VAL A 42 -6.64 -8.12 -2.88
CA VAL A 42 -7.89 -8.38 -2.14
C VAL A 42 -7.68 -9.48 -1.11
N SER A 43 -6.94 -10.54 -1.46
CA SER A 43 -6.59 -11.61 -0.52
C SER A 43 -5.80 -11.07 0.68
N PHE A 44 -4.80 -10.22 0.45
CA PHE A 44 -4.07 -9.62 1.57
C PHE A 44 -4.95 -8.73 2.45
N PHE A 45 -5.87 -7.96 1.87
CA PHE A 45 -6.80 -7.15 2.64
C PHE A 45 -7.77 -8.00 3.49
N MET A 46 -8.37 -9.01 2.88
CA MET A 46 -9.41 -9.79 3.53
C MET A 46 -8.86 -10.83 4.51
N GLU A 47 -7.72 -11.45 4.19
CA GLU A 47 -7.19 -12.62 4.90
C GLU A 47 -5.82 -12.37 5.53
N GLY A 48 -5.20 -11.22 5.27
CA GLY A 48 -3.85 -10.92 5.73
C GLY A 48 -2.77 -11.73 5.02
N ARG A 49 -3.12 -12.60 4.07
CA ARG A 49 -2.19 -13.49 3.37
C ARG A 49 -2.69 -13.79 1.97
N CYS A 50 -1.83 -14.38 1.14
CA CYS A 50 -2.21 -14.85 -0.18
C CYS A 50 -1.51 -16.18 -0.46
N ASP A 51 -2.31 -17.20 -0.70
CA ASP A 51 -1.89 -18.49 -1.26
C ASP A 51 -2.71 -18.80 -2.53
N ASP A 52 -2.37 -19.88 -3.22
CA ASP A 52 -3.04 -20.25 -4.48
C ASP A 52 -4.53 -20.53 -4.32
N THR A 53 -4.96 -21.01 -3.15
CA THR A 53 -6.37 -21.31 -2.87
C THR A 53 -7.14 -20.00 -2.73
N LEU A 54 -6.64 -19.08 -1.90
CA LEU A 54 -7.25 -17.75 -1.71
C LEU A 54 -7.25 -16.96 -3.01
N LEU A 55 -6.18 -17.04 -3.81
CA LEU A 55 -6.11 -16.38 -5.11
C LEU A 55 -7.24 -16.84 -6.03
N ARG A 56 -7.55 -18.13 -6.07
CA ARG A 56 -8.69 -18.68 -6.85
C ARG A 56 -10.02 -18.21 -6.29
N VAL A 57 -10.19 -18.24 -4.96
CA VAL A 57 -11.42 -17.76 -4.28
C VAL A 57 -11.71 -16.31 -4.65
N TYR A 58 -10.72 -15.42 -4.50
CA TYR A 58 -10.90 -14.00 -4.78
C TYR A 58 -11.00 -13.70 -6.27
N SER A 59 -10.35 -14.49 -7.14
CA SER A 59 -10.55 -14.38 -8.59
C SER A 59 -11.99 -14.71 -9.00
N SER A 60 -12.56 -15.79 -8.43
CA SER A 60 -13.96 -16.18 -8.64
C SER A 60 -14.92 -15.12 -8.10
N GLU A 61 -14.69 -14.65 -6.86
CA GLU A 61 -15.52 -13.62 -6.22
C GLU A 61 -15.58 -12.33 -7.06
N LEU A 62 -14.41 -11.83 -7.49
CA LEU A 62 -14.33 -10.63 -8.31
C LEU A 62 -15.02 -10.82 -9.67
N SER A 63 -14.94 -12.02 -10.25
CA SER A 63 -15.65 -12.38 -11.49
C SER A 63 -17.17 -12.37 -11.32
N GLU A 64 -17.68 -12.86 -10.19
CA GLU A 64 -19.11 -12.78 -9.87
C GLU A 64 -19.56 -11.34 -9.63
N MET A 65 -18.71 -10.50 -9.03
CA MET A 65 -18.99 -9.08 -8.83
C MET A 65 -19.01 -8.27 -10.14
N LEU A 66 -18.49 -8.80 -11.26
CA LEU A 66 -18.71 -8.25 -12.60
C LEU A 66 -20.14 -8.48 -13.12
N LYS A 67 -20.87 -9.46 -12.58
CA LYS A 67 -22.22 -9.85 -13.06
C LYS A 67 -23.36 -9.19 -12.27
N GLY A 68 -23.04 -8.25 -11.37
CA GLY A 68 -24.04 -7.56 -10.55
C GLY A 68 -25.12 -6.86 -11.39
N LYS A 69 -26.38 -6.98 -10.97
CA LYS A 69 -27.52 -6.31 -11.63
C LYS A 69 -27.46 -4.79 -11.46
N ASP A 70 -27.11 -4.34 -10.25
CA ASP A 70 -26.92 -2.92 -9.95
C ASP A 70 -25.60 -2.44 -10.57
N SER A 71 -25.70 -1.55 -11.55
CA SER A 71 -24.55 -0.99 -12.27
C SER A 71 -23.66 -0.11 -11.40
N SER A 72 -24.19 0.48 -10.32
CA SER A 72 -23.43 1.32 -9.39
C SER A 72 -22.53 0.50 -8.47
N LEU A 73 -22.89 -0.76 -8.23
CA LEU A 73 -22.16 -1.70 -7.36
C LEU A 73 -21.37 -2.74 -8.16
N ARG A 74 -21.45 -2.73 -9.49
CA ARG A 74 -20.81 -3.69 -10.37
C ARG A 74 -19.35 -3.31 -10.60
N LEU A 75 -18.45 -4.29 -10.45
CA LEU A 75 -17.06 -4.09 -10.83
C LEU A 75 -16.91 -4.03 -12.36
N LYS A 76 -15.89 -3.32 -12.80
CA LYS A 76 -15.39 -3.34 -14.18
C LYS A 76 -14.06 -4.06 -14.21
N ARG A 77 -13.78 -4.71 -15.34
CA ARG A 77 -12.50 -5.34 -15.62
C ARG A 77 -11.70 -4.48 -16.59
N ILE A 78 -10.46 -4.22 -16.25
CA ILE A 78 -9.53 -3.41 -17.03
C ILE A 78 -8.27 -4.23 -17.35
N LYS A 79 -7.58 -3.84 -18.42
CA LYS A 79 -6.33 -4.47 -18.88
C LYS A 79 -5.22 -3.42 -18.97
N ASN A 80 -3.99 -3.83 -18.67
CA ASN A 80 -2.81 -3.05 -19.02
C ASN A 80 -2.31 -3.41 -20.45
N GLN A 81 -1.23 -2.76 -20.88
CA GLN A 81 -0.61 -3.00 -22.20
C GLN A 81 -0.10 -4.44 -22.37
N ASP A 82 0.29 -5.11 -21.29
CA ASP A 82 0.74 -6.50 -21.29
C ASP A 82 -0.43 -7.52 -21.25
N GLY A 83 -1.68 -7.06 -21.31
CA GLY A 83 -2.87 -7.91 -21.22
C GLY A 83 -3.22 -8.39 -19.80
N LYS A 84 -2.52 -7.94 -18.76
CA LYS A 84 -2.80 -8.28 -17.35
C LYS A 84 -4.07 -7.60 -16.88
N LEU A 85 -4.88 -8.35 -16.11
CA LEU A 85 -6.20 -7.94 -15.66
C LEU A 85 -6.20 -7.33 -14.26
N ALA A 86 -7.04 -6.31 -14.06
CA ALA A 86 -7.41 -5.78 -12.76
C ALA A 86 -8.91 -5.46 -12.71
N TYR A 87 -9.41 -5.19 -11.50
CA TYR A 87 -10.80 -4.85 -11.23
C TYR A 87 -10.91 -3.45 -10.62
N THR A 88 -11.89 -2.68 -11.04
CA THR A 88 -12.12 -1.29 -10.58
C THR A 88 -13.63 -0.99 -10.47
N MET A 89 -13.99 0.03 -9.70
CA MET A 89 -15.35 0.59 -9.68
C MET A 89 -15.58 1.61 -10.82
N ALA A 90 -14.57 2.41 -11.15
CA ALA A 90 -14.77 3.65 -11.91
C ALA A 90 -14.08 3.66 -13.28
N ALA A 91 -12.81 3.26 -13.34
CA ALA A 91 -11.95 3.48 -14.51
C ALA A 91 -12.28 2.55 -15.69
N ASN A 92 -12.08 3.06 -16.91
CA ASN A 92 -12.22 2.26 -18.13
C ASN A 92 -10.87 1.65 -18.58
N THR A 93 -9.75 2.25 -18.16
CA THR A 93 -8.38 1.79 -18.48
C THR A 93 -7.44 2.09 -17.32
N LEU A 94 -6.34 1.33 -17.21
CA LEU A 94 -5.28 1.60 -16.24
C LEU A 94 -4.34 2.70 -16.75
N PRO A 95 -3.76 3.52 -15.85
CA PRO A 95 -2.60 4.33 -16.21
C PRO A 95 -1.45 3.44 -16.71
N THR A 96 -0.72 3.94 -17.68
CA THR A 96 0.37 3.25 -18.37
C THR A 96 1.62 3.12 -17.50
N PHE A 97 1.59 2.34 -16.41
CA PHE A 97 2.75 2.14 -15.54
C PHE A 97 2.91 0.70 -15.04
N LEU A 98 4.10 0.44 -14.49
CA LEU A 98 4.65 -0.85 -14.08
C LEU A 98 3.69 -1.61 -13.16
N PHE A 99 2.77 -2.38 -13.76
CA PHE A 99 1.74 -3.15 -13.05
C PHE A 99 2.30 -3.93 -11.87
N ASN A 100 3.52 -4.45 -11.99
CA ASN A 100 4.12 -5.19 -10.91
C ASN A 100 4.39 -4.31 -9.67
N HIS A 101 4.98 -3.13 -9.85
CA HIS A 101 5.27 -2.19 -8.75
C HIS A 101 3.96 -1.76 -8.08
N ASP A 102 2.98 -1.34 -8.88
CA ASP A 102 1.69 -0.87 -8.39
C ASP A 102 0.85 -1.95 -7.70
N VAL A 103 0.93 -3.21 -8.18
CA VAL A 103 0.31 -4.36 -7.50
C VAL A 103 0.94 -4.56 -6.13
N CYS A 104 2.26 -4.47 -6.00
CA CYS A 104 2.91 -4.69 -4.71
C CYS A 104 2.68 -3.58 -3.71
N VAL A 105 2.54 -2.33 -4.15
CA VAL A 105 2.05 -1.26 -3.26
C VAL A 105 0.66 -1.61 -2.73
N ARG A 106 -0.22 -2.15 -3.56
CA ARG A 106 -1.57 -2.57 -3.15
C ARG A 106 -1.56 -3.83 -2.27
N ASP A 107 -0.60 -4.73 -2.45
CA ASP A 107 -0.37 -5.85 -1.53
C ASP A 107 0.00 -5.33 -0.14
N VAL A 108 0.92 -4.36 -0.07
CA VAL A 108 1.35 -3.70 1.16
C VAL A 108 0.17 -3.00 1.84
N VAL A 109 -0.59 -2.20 1.08
CA VAL A 109 -1.78 -1.50 1.59
C VAL A 109 -2.82 -2.49 2.10
N GLY A 110 -3.13 -3.54 1.33
CA GLY A 110 -4.07 -4.58 1.74
C GLY A 110 -3.64 -5.24 3.05
N LYS A 111 -2.39 -5.71 3.13
CA LYS A 111 -1.83 -6.32 4.35
C LYS A 111 -1.88 -5.38 5.54
N PHE A 112 -1.54 -4.11 5.36
CA PHE A 112 -1.56 -3.12 6.43
C PHE A 112 -2.97 -2.83 6.96
N LEU A 113 -3.95 -2.75 6.06
CA LEU A 113 -5.36 -2.50 6.40
C LEU A 113 -6.02 -3.73 7.04
N HIS A 114 -5.59 -4.95 6.72
CA HIS A 114 -6.13 -6.17 7.33
C HIS A 114 -6.09 -6.10 8.86
N ASP A 115 -4.93 -5.73 9.43
CA ASP A 115 -4.75 -5.67 10.88
C ASP A 115 -5.44 -4.44 11.52
N ARG A 116 -5.64 -3.38 10.72
CA ARG A 116 -5.99 -2.02 11.19
C ARG A 116 -7.40 -1.56 10.80
N GLY A 117 -8.14 -2.38 10.05
CA GLY A 117 -9.48 -2.08 9.59
C GLY A 117 -9.53 -1.02 8.49
N LEU A 118 -10.74 -0.49 8.29
CA LEU A 118 -11.03 0.47 7.21
C LEU A 118 -10.40 1.83 7.52
N GLN A 119 -9.42 2.22 6.72
CA GLN A 119 -8.75 3.52 6.78
C GLN A 119 -8.74 4.15 5.40
N TYR A 120 -8.85 5.48 5.35
CA TYR A 120 -8.72 6.21 4.09
C TYR A 120 -7.32 6.00 3.48
N VAL A 121 -7.29 5.70 2.18
CA VAL A 121 -6.05 5.55 1.41
C VAL A 121 -5.97 6.64 0.36
N SER A 122 -4.85 7.35 0.32
CA SER A 122 -4.56 8.31 -0.75
C SER A 122 -3.30 7.94 -1.49
N PHE A 123 -3.34 8.05 -2.82
CA PHE A 123 -2.18 7.86 -3.67
C PHE A 123 -1.69 9.23 -4.15
N ARG A 124 -0.48 9.62 -3.75
CA ARG A 124 0.17 10.84 -4.29
C ARG A 124 0.76 10.59 -5.67
N ARG A 125 1.25 9.37 -5.86
CA ARG A 125 1.71 8.78 -7.11
C ARG A 125 1.21 7.32 -7.13
N PRO A 126 1.13 6.64 -8.28
CA PRO A 126 0.73 5.24 -8.34
C PRO A 126 1.53 4.33 -7.38
N ALA A 127 2.80 4.71 -7.16
CA ALA A 127 3.80 4.04 -6.34
C ALA A 127 3.83 4.44 -4.85
N ASP A 128 3.11 5.49 -4.44
CA ASP A 128 3.21 6.09 -3.10
C ASP A 128 1.81 6.17 -2.46
N ALA A 129 1.61 5.44 -1.35
CA ALA A 129 0.34 5.41 -0.63
C ALA A 129 0.46 6.11 0.73
N THR A 130 -0.53 6.87 1.13
CA THR A 130 -0.63 7.48 2.46
C THR A 130 -1.85 6.94 3.18
N ILE A 131 -1.65 6.43 4.40
CA ILE A 131 -2.68 5.89 5.30
C ILE A 131 -2.41 6.44 6.69
N LEU A 132 -3.37 7.15 7.29
CA LEU A 132 -3.19 7.84 8.58
C LEU A 132 -1.96 8.76 8.54
N HIS A 133 -0.96 8.50 9.40
CA HIS A 133 0.30 9.25 9.47
C HIS A 133 1.46 8.53 8.76
N TYR A 134 1.20 7.41 8.07
CA TYR A 134 2.20 6.64 7.33
C TYR A 134 2.19 7.00 5.86
N CYS A 135 3.37 7.27 5.31
CA CYS A 135 3.63 7.40 3.88
C CYS A 135 4.41 6.16 3.43
N PHE A 136 3.75 5.25 2.73
CA PHE A 136 4.35 4.06 2.16
C PHE A 136 5.03 4.39 0.83
N GLU A 137 6.27 3.95 0.71
CA GLU A 137 7.08 4.08 -0.49
C GLU A 137 7.72 2.73 -0.82
N LEU A 138 7.50 2.25 -2.04
CA LEU A 138 8.14 1.03 -2.53
C LEU A 138 9.45 1.39 -3.25
N ASP A 139 10.58 1.12 -2.61
CA ASP A 139 11.93 1.40 -3.13
C ASP A 139 12.48 0.15 -3.84
N ASN A 140 12.88 0.33 -5.11
CA ASN A 140 13.44 -0.71 -5.96
C ASN A 140 14.98 -0.75 -5.98
N GLY A 141 15.64 0.11 -5.21
CA GLY A 141 17.09 0.09 -5.00
C GLY A 141 17.90 0.93 -5.98
N HIS A 142 17.29 1.63 -6.94
CA HIS A 142 18.03 2.35 -7.99
C HIS A 142 18.66 3.67 -7.54
N MET A 143 18.20 4.28 -6.43
CA MET A 143 18.77 5.56 -5.97
C MET A 143 20.14 5.36 -5.33
N THR A 144 21.09 6.22 -5.68
CA THR A 144 22.38 6.33 -4.97
C THR A 144 22.20 6.89 -3.55
N ASP A 145 23.25 6.83 -2.73
CA ASP A 145 23.24 7.34 -1.35
C ASP A 145 22.91 8.83 -1.32
N SER A 146 23.55 9.62 -2.18
CA SER A 146 23.32 11.07 -2.26
C SER A 146 21.90 11.40 -2.71
N GLN A 147 21.36 10.66 -3.68
CA GLN A 147 19.97 10.84 -4.13
C GLN A 147 18.97 10.49 -3.03
N LEU A 148 19.21 9.41 -2.29
CA LEU A 148 18.36 9.01 -1.18
C LEU A 148 18.45 10.02 -0.03
N GLU A 149 19.64 10.50 0.31
CA GLU A 149 19.82 11.55 1.31
C GLU A 149 19.10 12.84 0.92
N GLU A 150 19.27 13.31 -0.31
CA GLU A 150 18.58 14.49 -0.84
C GLU A 150 17.06 14.30 -0.75
N LYS A 151 16.55 13.12 -1.15
CA LYS A 151 15.13 12.79 -1.06
C LYS A 151 14.62 12.90 0.39
N LEU A 152 15.32 12.30 1.34
CA LEU A 152 14.95 12.36 2.75
C LEU A 152 14.93 13.80 3.28
N ARG A 153 15.92 14.60 2.94
CA ARG A 153 15.99 16.01 3.37
C ARG A 153 14.88 16.84 2.73
N LYS A 154 14.75 16.79 1.41
CA LYS A 154 13.87 17.67 0.63
C LYS A 154 12.39 17.35 0.80
N HIS A 155 12.04 16.06 0.84
CA HIS A 155 10.64 15.65 0.80
C HIS A 155 10.07 15.26 2.17
N TYR A 156 10.92 14.93 3.14
CA TYR A 156 10.47 14.30 4.38
C TYR A 156 10.87 15.01 5.66
N MET A 157 11.83 15.94 5.63
CA MET A 157 12.26 16.65 6.83
C MET A 157 11.17 17.53 7.44
N GLY A 158 10.39 18.23 6.62
CA GLY A 158 9.29 19.08 7.09
C GLY A 158 7.97 18.34 7.35
N THR A 159 7.89 17.03 7.10
CA THR A 159 6.62 16.30 7.24
C THR A 159 6.44 15.81 8.67
N ARG A 160 5.19 15.77 9.18
CA ARG A 160 4.89 15.24 10.52
C ARG A 160 4.72 13.71 10.57
N GLY A 161 4.44 13.09 9.42
CA GLY A 161 4.21 11.64 9.31
C GLY A 161 5.49 10.80 9.28
N GLN A 162 5.33 9.49 9.44
CA GLN A 162 6.37 8.48 9.30
C GLN A 162 6.45 8.02 7.86
N ILE A 163 7.65 7.80 7.33
CA ILE A 163 7.85 7.20 6.02
C ILE A 163 8.14 5.73 6.21
N VAL A 164 7.38 4.88 5.51
CA VAL A 164 7.55 3.43 5.52
C VAL A 164 8.13 3.01 4.17
N PHE A 165 9.41 2.69 4.20
CA PHE A 165 10.16 2.19 3.06
C PHE A 165 9.98 0.68 2.94
N ILE A 166 9.29 0.21 1.91
CA ILE A 166 9.15 -1.21 1.60
C ILE A 166 10.15 -1.57 0.49
N MET A 167 11.18 -2.33 0.85
CA MET A 167 12.26 -2.68 -0.08
C MET A 167 11.79 -3.79 -0.98
N ARG A 168 11.84 -3.56 -2.29
CA ARG A 168 11.43 -4.56 -3.25
C ARG A 168 12.44 -4.73 -4.35
N HIS A 169 13.07 -5.90 -4.39
CA HIS A 169 13.91 -6.27 -5.50
C HIS A 169 13.20 -7.34 -6.35
N ARG A 170 12.96 -7.06 -7.63
CA ARG A 170 12.23 -7.99 -8.50
C ARG A 170 12.97 -9.31 -8.72
N GLU A 171 14.28 -9.23 -8.97
CA GLU A 171 15.11 -10.39 -9.35
C GLU A 171 15.85 -11.03 -8.18
N PHE A 172 16.25 -10.25 -7.18
CA PHE A 172 17.09 -10.69 -6.07
C PHE A 172 16.50 -10.29 -4.71
N PRO A 173 15.41 -10.94 -4.23
CA PRO A 173 14.76 -10.57 -2.96
C PRO A 173 15.69 -10.61 -1.74
N HIS A 174 16.72 -11.46 -1.76
CA HIS A 174 17.72 -11.51 -0.70
C HIS A 174 18.52 -10.20 -0.53
N LEU A 175 18.53 -9.32 -1.55
CA LEU A 175 19.17 -8.00 -1.49
C LEU A 175 18.28 -6.93 -0.83
N GLU A 176 17.00 -7.22 -0.57
CA GLU A 176 16.08 -6.28 0.09
C GLU A 176 16.62 -5.84 1.46
N ALA A 177 17.17 -6.78 2.23
CA ALA A 177 17.71 -6.51 3.57
C ALA A 177 18.92 -5.57 3.52
N HIS A 178 19.83 -5.78 2.57
CA HIS A 178 21.00 -4.91 2.39
C HIS A 178 20.56 -3.48 2.02
N ARG A 179 19.58 -3.35 1.12
CA ARG A 179 19.01 -2.05 0.76
C ARG A 179 18.32 -1.39 1.95
N LEU A 180 17.56 -2.14 2.75
CA LEU A 180 16.89 -1.62 3.95
C LEU A 180 17.90 -1.06 4.95
N GLN A 181 18.99 -1.80 5.20
CA GLN A 181 20.06 -1.36 6.09
C GLN A 181 20.68 -0.04 5.63
N LYS A 182 20.88 0.10 4.31
CA LYS A 182 21.39 1.34 3.71
C LYS A 182 20.45 2.52 3.95
N VAL A 183 19.14 2.33 3.73
CA VAL A 183 18.11 3.35 4.03
C VAL A 183 18.15 3.74 5.51
N PHE A 184 18.24 2.77 6.42
CA PHE A 184 18.34 3.03 7.85
C PHE A 184 19.61 3.81 8.22
N ASN A 185 20.77 3.44 7.67
CA ASN A 185 22.03 4.14 7.91
C ASN A 185 21.98 5.60 7.45
N ILE A 186 21.44 5.87 6.27
CA ILE A 186 21.29 7.24 5.76
C ILE A 186 20.25 8.01 6.59
N SER A 187 19.12 7.38 6.94
CA SER A 187 18.11 7.99 7.80
C SER A 187 18.65 8.37 9.19
N ALA A 188 19.63 7.63 9.70
CA ALA A 188 20.31 7.94 10.96
C ALA A 188 21.07 9.26 10.89
N LYS A 189 21.70 9.54 9.75
CA LYS A 189 22.41 10.80 9.49
C LYS A 189 21.45 11.97 9.27
N VAL A 190 20.34 11.74 8.58
CA VAL A 190 19.38 12.81 8.23
C VAL A 190 18.45 13.16 9.41
N PHE A 191 18.07 12.18 10.23
CA PHE A 191 17.11 12.35 11.32
C PHE A 191 17.66 11.86 12.68
N PRO A 192 18.79 12.38 13.17
CA PRO A 192 19.51 11.81 14.32
C PRO A 192 18.63 11.63 15.56
N GLU A 193 17.71 12.56 15.82
CA GLU A 193 16.87 12.56 17.03
C GLU A 193 15.49 11.88 16.82
N MET A 194 15.15 11.47 15.60
CA MET A 194 13.83 10.92 15.27
C MET A 194 13.94 9.49 14.72
N PRO A 195 14.23 8.48 15.55
CA PRO A 195 14.47 7.11 15.10
C PRO A 195 13.24 6.44 14.46
N ASN A 196 12.03 6.92 14.75
CA ASN A 196 10.78 6.42 14.19
C ASN A 196 10.33 7.22 12.96
N LYS A 197 11.11 8.20 12.48
CA LYS A 197 10.77 9.01 11.31
C LYS A 197 10.76 8.17 10.03
N VAL A 198 11.74 7.28 9.91
CA VAL A 198 11.87 6.31 8.82
C VAL A 198 11.70 4.91 9.41
N LEU A 199 10.70 4.21 8.88
CA LEU A 199 10.42 2.81 9.12
C LEU A 199 10.66 2.05 7.82
N GLY A 200 10.75 0.73 7.90
CA GLY A 200 10.78 -0.09 6.70
C GLY A 200 10.75 -1.57 6.93
N ALA A 201 10.60 -2.30 5.84
CA ALA A 201 10.60 -3.75 5.79
C ALA A 201 11.03 -4.24 4.41
N CYS A 202 11.55 -5.45 4.32
CA CYS A 202 11.65 -6.18 3.06
C CYS A 202 10.23 -6.53 2.60
N TYR A 203 9.93 -6.36 1.31
CA TYR A 203 8.61 -6.63 0.75
C TYR A 203 8.19 -8.08 1.02
N THR A 204 9.08 -9.02 0.73
CA THR A 204 8.85 -10.47 0.92
C THR A 204 8.47 -10.81 2.35
N GLN A 205 9.23 -10.30 3.32
CA GLN A 205 8.95 -10.50 4.73
C GLN A 205 7.67 -9.80 5.19
N PHE A 206 7.44 -8.56 4.73
CA PHE A 206 6.27 -7.76 5.13
C PHE A 206 4.96 -8.42 4.71
N VAL A 207 4.86 -8.94 3.48
CA VAL A 207 3.62 -9.59 3.04
C VAL A 207 3.31 -10.87 3.80
N GLU A 208 4.32 -11.52 4.38
CA GLU A 208 4.15 -12.68 5.25
C GLU A 208 3.69 -12.26 6.65
N ASN A 209 4.45 -11.40 7.34
CA ASN A 209 4.26 -11.15 8.77
C ASN A 209 3.64 -9.79 9.13
N GLY A 210 3.56 -8.84 8.19
CA GLY A 210 3.01 -7.50 8.39
C GLY A 210 3.87 -6.57 9.26
N ILE A 211 5.09 -6.97 9.60
CA ILE A 211 5.95 -6.25 10.55
C ILE A 211 6.76 -5.19 9.81
N ILE A 212 6.74 -3.96 10.34
CA ILE A 212 7.66 -2.89 9.95
C ILE A 212 8.60 -2.59 11.11
N TYR A 213 9.83 -2.22 10.77
CA TYR A 213 10.89 -1.94 11.73
C TYR A 213 11.29 -0.47 11.67
N ASN A 214 11.66 0.11 12.80
CA ASN A 214 12.44 1.34 12.78
C ASN A 214 13.93 1.04 12.56
N ARG A 215 14.74 2.09 12.39
CA ARG A 215 16.19 1.93 12.16
C ARG A 215 16.97 1.28 13.32
N LYS A 216 16.36 1.13 14.51
CA LYS A 216 16.95 0.41 15.64
C LYS A 216 16.58 -1.09 15.65
N GLY A 217 15.88 -1.58 14.61
CA GLY A 217 15.39 -2.95 14.54
C GLY A 217 14.18 -3.23 15.44
N LYS A 218 13.57 -2.20 16.03
CA LYS A 218 12.36 -2.37 16.85
C LYS A 218 11.14 -2.50 15.93
N ALA A 219 10.41 -3.60 16.07
CA ALA A 219 9.11 -3.81 15.43
C ALA A 219 8.08 -2.77 15.92
N MET A 220 7.23 -2.29 15.01
CA MET A 220 6.21 -1.26 15.24
C MET A 220 4.80 -1.76 14.92
#